data_AF-A0A183Q2V8-F1
#
_entry.id   AF-A0A183Q2V8-F1
#
_cell.length_a   1.000
_cell.length_b   1.000
_cell.length_c   1.000
_cell.angle_alpha   90.00
_cell.angle_beta   90.00
_cell.angle_gamma   90.00
#
_symmetry.space_group_name_H-M   'P 1'
#
loop_
_entity.id
_entity.type
_entity.pdbx_description
1 polymer ?
#
loop_
_entity_poly.entity_id
_entity_poly.type
_entity_poly.pdbx_seq_one_letter_code
_entity_poly.pdbx_strand_id
1 'polypeptide(L)'
;MSEVVGTSLYSSGVYIVIFLGLVITIVALCGYIAADRENICLIVSYIFILCLLALLLLISGIIVLSFRSSLGESARSVMVDSLRNHYGRYGIITDAWDLVQRHLRCCGVDNIGWGVYNGSWWDMIVNSDLYETNTKLSESSLFYLFVPESCCVKKLDGLTGWPTEVYRDRRRCQTWQYGPPNKSSGPHNDAIYYAGCFESLKSYINNYAKAVGFLALIACIILVS
;
A
#
# COMPACT_ATOMS: atom_id res chain seq x y z
N MET A 1 -25.62 4.35 -1.90
CA MET A 1 -25.30 3.43 -3.01
C MET A 1 -23.81 3.37 -3.35
N SER A 2 -23.01 4.39 -3.02
CA SER A 2 -21.54 4.41 -3.14
C SER A 2 -20.79 3.55 -2.10
N GLU A 3 -21.44 3.14 -1.01
CA GLU A 3 -20.87 2.23 0.00
C GLU A 3 -20.75 0.77 -0.49
N VAL A 4 -21.59 0.34 -1.43
CA VAL A 4 -21.63 -1.08 -1.87
C VAL A 4 -20.55 -1.42 -2.92
N VAL A 5 -19.97 -0.40 -3.56
CA VAL A 5 -18.91 -0.60 -4.58
C VAL A 5 -17.52 -0.49 -3.97
N GLY A 6 -17.33 0.32 -2.93
CA GLY A 6 -16.06 0.34 -2.18
C GLY A 6 -15.78 -0.96 -1.42
N THR A 7 -16.83 -1.67 -1.00
CA THR A 7 -16.73 -2.98 -0.34
C THR A 7 -16.28 -4.09 -1.29
N SER A 8 -16.44 -3.99 -2.61
CA SER A 8 -16.11 -5.08 -3.55
C SER A 8 -14.61 -5.24 -3.80
N LEU A 9 -13.85 -4.13 -3.80
CA LEU A 9 -12.38 -4.13 -3.91
C LEU A 9 -11.73 -4.63 -2.61
N TYR A 10 -12.15 -4.11 -1.45
CA TYR A 10 -11.71 -4.61 -0.14
C TYR A 10 -12.12 -6.08 0.07
N SER A 11 -13.33 -6.44 -0.36
CA SER A 11 -13.82 -7.81 -0.34
C SER A 11 -12.87 -8.78 -1.05
N SER A 12 -12.30 -8.41 -2.20
CA SER A 12 -11.42 -9.31 -2.94
C SER A 12 -10.20 -9.74 -2.12
N GLY A 13 -9.54 -8.79 -1.45
CA GLY A 13 -8.39 -9.09 -0.59
C GLY A 13 -8.79 -9.92 0.63
N VAL A 14 -9.88 -9.55 1.30
CA VAL A 14 -10.39 -10.28 2.48
C VAL A 14 -10.83 -11.71 2.11
N TYR A 15 -11.51 -11.90 0.99
CA TYR A 15 -11.90 -13.22 0.51
C TYR A 15 -10.70 -14.10 0.17
N ILE A 16 -9.64 -13.54 -0.42
CA ILE A 16 -8.39 -14.28 -0.66
C ILE A 16 -7.79 -14.74 0.67
N VAL A 17 -7.70 -13.86 1.68
CA VAL A 17 -7.14 -14.22 3.00
C VAL A 17 -7.98 -15.30 3.68
N ILE A 18 -9.31 -15.17 3.68
CA ILE A 18 -10.23 -16.17 4.25
C ILE A 18 -10.08 -17.50 3.52
N PHE A 19 -10.09 -17.48 2.19
CA PHE A 19 -9.95 -18.68 1.37
C PHE A 19 -8.63 -19.41 1.63
N LEU A 20 -7.51 -18.68 1.63
CA LEU A 20 -6.19 -19.25 1.95
C LEU A 20 -6.14 -19.80 3.38
N GLY A 21 -6.72 -19.08 4.35
CA GLY A 21 -6.81 -19.55 5.74
C GLY A 21 -7.58 -20.86 5.88
N LEU A 22 -8.70 -21.00 5.17
CA LEU A 22 -9.48 -22.24 5.14
C LEU A 22 -8.69 -23.39 4.51
N VAL A 23 -8.00 -23.15 3.39
CA VAL A 23 -7.16 -24.17 2.74
C VAL A 23 -6.05 -24.64 3.68
N ILE A 24 -5.34 -23.71 4.33
CA ILE A 24 -4.28 -24.04 5.30
C ILE A 24 -4.84 -24.88 6.46
N THR A 25 -6.02 -24.52 6.97
CA THR A 25 -6.67 -25.26 8.07
C THR A 25 -7.05 -26.68 7.65
N ILE A 26 -7.61 -26.86 6.46
CA ILE A 26 -7.95 -28.18 5.92
C ILE A 26 -6.69 -29.04 5.75
N VAL A 27 -5.63 -28.49 5.16
CA VAL A 27 -4.35 -29.19 4.99
C VAL A 27 -3.76 -29.60 6.34
N ALA A 28 -3.84 -28.74 7.35
CA ALA A 28 -3.38 -29.06 8.70
C ALA A 28 -4.20 -30.19 9.36
N LEU A 29 -5.53 -30.16 9.24
CA LEU A 29 -6.40 -31.22 9.75
C LEU A 29 -6.14 -32.56 9.05
N CYS A 30 -5.95 -32.55 7.73
CA CYS A 30 -5.57 -33.73 6.98
C CYS A 30 -4.23 -34.30 7.45
N GLY A 31 -3.24 -33.44 7.71
CA GLY A 31 -1.95 -33.86 8.26
C GLY A 31 -2.09 -34.50 9.64
N TYR A 32 -2.90 -33.91 10.52
CA TYR A 32 -3.19 -34.48 11.84
C TYR A 32 -3.85 -35.87 11.74
N ILE A 33 -4.88 -36.02 10.91
CA ILE A 33 -5.57 -37.30 10.70
C ILE A 33 -4.63 -38.34 10.07
N ALA A 34 -3.76 -37.94 9.14
CA ALA A 34 -2.76 -38.82 8.54
C ALA A 34 -1.79 -39.38 9.56
N ALA A 35 -1.35 -38.55 10.51
CA ALA A 35 -0.48 -38.96 11.60
C ALA A 35 -1.19 -39.88 12.60
N ASP A 36 -2.44 -39.57 12.97
CA ASP A 36 -3.24 -40.37 13.92
C ASP A 36 -3.60 -41.75 13.37
N ARG A 37 -3.85 -41.86 12.05
CA ARG A 37 -4.42 -43.08 11.47
C ARG A 37 -3.45 -44.20 11.14
N GLU A 38 -2.13 -44.04 11.34
CA GLU A 38 -1.06 -45.00 10.99
C GLU A 38 -1.20 -45.69 9.61
N ASN A 39 -2.02 -45.15 8.71
CA ASN A 39 -2.32 -45.73 7.42
C ASN A 39 -1.34 -45.16 6.40
N ILE A 40 -0.44 -46.03 5.93
CA ILE A 40 0.61 -45.69 4.96
C ILE A 40 0.04 -44.98 3.73
N CYS A 41 -1.13 -45.40 3.22
CA CYS A 41 -1.74 -44.76 2.05
C CYS A 41 -2.15 -43.30 2.31
N LEU A 42 -2.63 -43.00 3.53
CA LEU A 42 -3.08 -41.67 3.92
C LEU A 42 -1.87 -40.73 4.17
N ILE A 43 -0.78 -41.27 4.72
CA ILE A 43 0.49 -40.54 4.89
C ILE A 43 1.12 -40.25 3.51
N VAL A 44 1.21 -41.24 2.62
CA VAL A 44 1.82 -41.08 1.28
C VAL A 44 1.05 -40.06 0.44
N SER A 45 -0.29 -40.11 0.45
CA SER A 45 -1.13 -39.13 -0.26
C SER A 45 -0.96 -37.72 0.29
N TYR A 46 -0.85 -37.55 1.62
CA TYR A 46 -0.59 -36.27 2.24
C TYR A 46 0.77 -35.68 1.82
N ILE A 47 1.84 -36.49 1.87
CA ILE A 47 3.18 -36.09 1.43
C ILE A 47 3.17 -35.71 -0.06
N PHE A 48 2.46 -36.46 -0.91
CA PHE A 48 2.35 -36.15 -2.33
C PHE A 48 1.69 -34.77 -2.57
N ILE A 49 0.61 -34.46 -1.85
CA ILE A 49 -0.05 -33.14 -1.93
C ILE A 49 0.90 -32.02 -1.46
N LEU A 50 1.63 -32.22 -0.36
CA LEU A 50 2.62 -31.25 0.12
C LEU A 50 3.74 -31.00 -0.89
N CYS A 51 4.28 -32.05 -1.51
CA CYS A 51 5.27 -31.93 -2.57
C CYS A 51 4.73 -31.12 -3.77
N LEU A 52 3.49 -31.35 -4.19
CA LEU A 52 2.87 -30.56 -5.26
C LEU A 52 2.73 -29.08 -4.88
N LEU A 53 2.28 -28.79 -3.65
CA LEU A 53 2.18 -27.41 -3.16
C LEU A 53 3.55 -26.72 -3.11
N ALA A 54 4.59 -27.42 -2.64
CA ALA A 54 5.96 -26.90 -2.62
C ALA A 54 6.46 -26.56 -4.02
N LEU A 55 6.22 -27.42 -5.02
CA LEU A 55 6.57 -27.15 -6.41
C LEU A 55 5.83 -25.93 -6.97
N LEU A 56 4.52 -25.81 -6.70
CA LEU A 56 3.74 -24.65 -7.13
C LEU A 56 4.24 -23.35 -6.49
N LEU A 57 4.61 -23.37 -5.20
CA LEU A 57 5.19 -22.22 -4.51
C LEU A 57 6.55 -21.82 -5.11
N LEU A 58 7.40 -22.79 -5.44
CA LEU A 58 8.70 -22.52 -6.09
C LEU A 58 8.50 -21.90 -7.48
N ILE A 59 7.60 -22.46 -8.30
CA ILE A 59 7.29 -21.92 -9.63
C ILE A 59 6.73 -20.49 -9.51
N SER A 60 5.79 -20.26 -8.59
CA SER A 60 5.22 -18.93 -8.34
C SER A 60 6.29 -17.92 -7.92
N GLY A 61 7.19 -18.31 -7.01
CA GLY A 61 8.31 -17.48 -6.59
C GLY A 61 9.23 -17.09 -7.76
N ILE A 62 9.58 -18.05 -8.63
CA ILE A 62 10.40 -17.81 -9.83
C ILE A 62 9.70 -16.83 -10.78
N ILE A 63 8.39 -16.98 -11.00
CA ILE A 63 7.60 -16.09 -11.87
C ILE A 63 7.62 -14.66 -11.32
N VAL A 64 7.34 -14.48 -10.02
CA VAL A 64 7.36 -13.15 -9.38
C VAL A 64 8.73 -12.49 -9.50
N LEU A 65 9.81 -13.25 -9.31
CA LEU A 65 11.17 -12.73 -9.46
C LEU A 65 11.50 -12.36 -10.92
N SER A 66 11.05 -13.16 -11.88
CA SER A 66 11.29 -12.95 -13.31
C SER A 66 10.55 -11.72 -13.84
N PHE A 67 9.31 -11.49 -13.39
CA PHE A 67 8.45 -10.39 -13.84
C PHE A 67 8.33 -9.23 -12.86
N ARG A 68 9.26 -9.11 -11.90
CA ARG A 68 9.22 -8.11 -10.82
C ARG A 68 9.05 -6.66 -11.31
N SER A 69 9.64 -6.31 -12.46
CA SER A 69 9.54 -4.97 -13.05
C SER A 69 8.14 -4.70 -13.60
N SER A 70 7.60 -5.63 -14.38
CA SER A 70 6.25 -5.52 -14.97
C SER A 70 5.15 -5.48 -13.90
N LEU A 71 5.30 -6.32 -12.86
CA LEU A 71 4.41 -6.31 -11.69
C LEU A 71 4.50 -4.97 -10.94
N GLY A 72 5.71 -4.42 -10.80
CA GLY A 72 5.94 -3.11 -10.20
C GLY A 72 5.22 -1.98 -10.96
N GLU A 73 5.39 -1.91 -12.28
CA GLU A 73 4.73 -0.88 -13.11
C GLU A 73 3.21 -1.03 -13.10
N SER A 74 2.71 -2.26 -13.15
CA SER A 74 1.27 -2.53 -13.05
C SER A 74 0.72 -2.09 -11.69
N ALA A 75 1.40 -2.43 -10.59
CA ALA A 75 1.03 -1.98 -9.25
C ALA A 75 1.06 -0.45 -9.13
N ARG A 76 2.10 0.20 -9.67
CA ARG A 76 2.22 1.66 -9.74
C ARG A 76 1.04 2.28 -10.50
N SER A 77 0.70 1.75 -11.67
CA SER A 77 -0.43 2.23 -12.48
C SER A 77 -1.76 2.13 -11.71
N VAL A 78 -1.99 1.02 -11.01
CA VAL A 78 -3.19 0.84 -10.17
C VAL A 78 -3.20 1.84 -9.01
N MET A 79 -2.05 2.11 -8.38
CA MET A 79 -1.94 3.13 -7.34
C MET A 79 -2.23 4.54 -7.88
N VAL A 80 -1.73 4.89 -9.06
CA VAL A 80 -2.01 6.20 -9.69
C VAL A 80 -3.50 6.35 -9.98
N ASP A 81 -4.12 5.35 -10.60
CA ASP A 81 -5.55 5.36 -10.90
C ASP A 81 -6.41 5.47 -9.63
N SER A 82 -6.11 4.65 -8.62
CA SER A 82 -6.78 4.67 -7.33
C SER A 82 -6.67 6.04 -6.64
N LEU A 83 -5.48 6.63 -6.59
CA LEU A 83 -5.29 7.92 -5.95
C LEU A 83 -5.96 9.04 -6.75
N ARG A 84 -5.86 9.03 -8.08
CA ARG A 84 -6.41 10.11 -8.91
C ARG A 84 -7.94 10.09 -8.99
N ASN A 85 -8.54 8.91 -9.16
CA ASN A 85 -9.95 8.76 -9.50
C ASN A 85 -10.85 8.32 -8.34
N HIS A 86 -10.27 7.84 -7.24
CA HIS A 86 -11.03 7.23 -6.15
C HIS A 86 -10.76 7.83 -4.77
N TYR A 87 -9.58 8.40 -4.53
CA TYR A 87 -9.30 9.17 -3.32
C TYR A 87 -10.22 10.40 -3.23
N GLY A 88 -10.79 10.65 -2.05
CA GLY A 88 -11.81 11.68 -1.82
C GLY A 88 -13.20 11.34 -2.37
N ARG A 89 -13.34 10.28 -3.20
CA ARG A 89 -14.63 9.80 -3.72
C ARG A 89 -15.25 8.73 -2.84
N TYR A 90 -14.42 7.77 -2.43
CA TYR A 90 -14.84 6.64 -1.61
C TYR A 90 -14.11 6.72 -0.26
N GLY A 91 -14.87 6.77 0.84
CA GLY A 91 -14.32 6.89 2.19
C GLY A 91 -13.28 5.81 2.50
N ILE A 92 -13.60 4.55 2.21
CA ILE A 92 -12.69 3.42 2.46
C ILE A 92 -11.35 3.53 1.71
N ILE A 93 -11.36 4.04 0.47
CA ILE A 93 -10.13 4.25 -0.31
C ILE A 93 -9.36 5.43 0.25
N THR A 94 -10.06 6.47 0.69
CA THR A 94 -9.47 7.66 1.34
C THR A 94 -8.77 7.27 2.64
N ASP A 95 -9.46 6.52 3.51
CA ASP A 95 -8.91 6.04 4.78
C ASP A 95 -7.70 5.13 4.57
N ALA A 96 -7.75 4.24 3.57
CA ALA A 96 -6.64 3.37 3.22
C ALA A 96 -5.41 4.17 2.77
N TRP A 97 -5.59 5.14 1.87
CA TRP A 97 -4.51 6.03 1.43
C TRP A 97 -3.96 6.87 2.58
N ASP A 98 -4.81 7.44 3.42
CA ASP A 98 -4.40 8.24 4.57
C ASP A 98 -3.63 7.40 5.59
N LEU A 99 -4.02 6.15 5.80
CA LEU A 99 -3.27 5.20 6.63
C LEU A 99 -1.89 4.93 6.03
N VAL A 100 -1.84 4.57 4.74
CA VAL A 100 -0.59 4.28 4.03
C VAL A 100 0.37 5.46 4.07
N GLN A 101 -0.10 6.67 3.79
CA GLN A 101 0.71 7.88 3.78
C GLN A 101 1.27 8.22 5.17
N ARG A 102 0.45 8.09 6.22
CA ARG A 102 0.89 8.30 7.61
C ARG A 102 1.87 7.23 8.08
N HIS A 103 1.61 5.95 7.77
CA HIS A 103 2.45 4.83 8.23
C HIS A 103 3.78 4.76 7.50
N LEU A 104 3.77 4.90 6.17
CA LEU A 104 4.98 4.84 5.35
C LEU A 104 5.69 6.19 5.27
N ARG A 105 5.12 7.27 5.84
CA ARG A 105 5.67 8.63 5.81
C ARG A 105 5.99 9.07 4.38
N CYS A 106 5.00 8.90 3.52
CA CYS A 106 5.08 9.15 2.09
C CYS A 106 3.94 10.06 1.62
N CYS A 107 4.07 10.65 0.43
CA CYS A 107 3.03 11.43 -0.20
C CYS A 107 2.98 11.15 -1.70
N GLY A 108 1.77 11.02 -2.24
CA GLY A 108 1.58 10.63 -3.65
C GLY A 108 2.07 9.20 -3.94
N VAL A 109 2.09 8.85 -5.22
CA VAL A 109 2.55 7.52 -5.66
C VAL A 109 4.08 7.49 -5.77
N ASP A 110 4.63 8.48 -6.48
CA ASP A 110 6.05 8.56 -6.79
C ASP A 110 6.77 9.60 -5.94
N ASN A 111 8.09 9.45 -5.84
CA ASN A 111 8.92 10.47 -5.21
C ASN A 111 8.70 11.81 -5.89
N ILE A 112 8.42 12.85 -5.10
CA ILE A 112 8.17 14.21 -5.62
C ILE A 112 6.93 14.23 -6.57
N GLY A 113 6.13 13.15 -6.59
CA GLY A 113 5.03 12.89 -7.51
C GLY A 113 3.66 13.31 -7.00
N TRP A 114 3.56 14.43 -6.28
CA TRP A 114 2.27 14.99 -5.81
C TRP A 114 1.40 15.52 -6.96
N GLY A 115 1.96 15.67 -8.18
CA GLY A 115 1.17 16.07 -9.35
C GLY A 115 -0.02 15.15 -9.62
N VAL A 116 -0.02 13.94 -9.07
CA VAL A 116 -1.17 13.02 -9.08
C VAL A 116 -2.45 13.63 -8.48
N TYR A 117 -2.32 14.56 -7.53
CA TYR A 117 -3.46 15.26 -6.93
C TYR A 117 -4.05 16.34 -7.85
N ASN A 118 -3.24 16.98 -8.70
CA ASN A 118 -3.73 18.04 -9.59
C ASN A 118 -4.78 17.48 -10.57
N GLY A 119 -5.99 18.03 -10.53
CA GLY A 119 -7.14 17.57 -11.30
C GLY A 119 -7.60 16.16 -10.92
N SER A 120 -7.25 15.68 -9.73
CA SER A 120 -7.85 14.48 -9.14
C SER A 120 -9.26 14.77 -8.63
N TRP A 121 -10.02 13.72 -8.35
CA TRP A 121 -11.34 13.88 -7.75
C TRP A 121 -11.30 14.63 -6.40
N TRP A 122 -10.29 14.32 -5.57
CA TRP A 122 -10.07 15.01 -4.31
C TRP A 122 -9.83 16.50 -4.52
N ASP A 123 -8.93 16.87 -5.44
CA ASP A 123 -8.56 18.26 -5.73
C ASP A 123 -9.77 19.08 -6.19
N MET A 124 -10.58 18.53 -7.10
CA MET A 124 -11.80 19.20 -7.57
C MET A 124 -12.80 19.48 -6.44
N ILE A 125 -12.87 18.62 -5.44
CA ILE A 125 -13.78 18.79 -4.30
C ILE A 125 -13.21 19.77 -3.28
N VAL A 126 -11.95 19.60 -2.88
CA VAL A 126 -11.38 20.44 -1.81
C VAL A 126 -11.08 21.87 -2.28
N ASN A 127 -10.87 22.05 -3.58
CA ASN A 127 -10.62 23.34 -4.20
C ASN A 127 -11.83 23.79 -5.06
N SER A 128 -13.06 23.36 -4.72
CA SER A 128 -14.27 23.62 -5.50
C SER A 128 -14.50 25.11 -5.80
N ASP A 129 -14.24 25.98 -4.82
CA ASP A 129 -14.39 27.44 -4.94
C ASP A 129 -13.53 28.02 -6.08
N LEU A 130 -12.40 27.38 -6.37
CA LEU A 130 -11.48 27.75 -7.45
C LEU A 130 -11.96 27.21 -8.81
N TYR A 131 -12.66 26.07 -8.83
CA TYR A 131 -13.23 25.48 -10.05
C TYR A 131 -14.56 26.12 -10.46
N GLU A 132 -15.37 26.59 -9.51
CA GLU A 132 -16.75 27.02 -9.75
C GLU A 132 -16.86 28.45 -10.33
N THR A 133 -15.85 29.30 -10.14
CA THR A 133 -16.09 30.76 -10.25
C THR A 133 -15.74 31.45 -11.57
N ASN A 134 -15.10 30.83 -12.58
CA ASN A 134 -14.53 31.56 -13.75
C ASN A 134 -13.64 32.78 -13.40
N THR A 135 -13.44 33.08 -12.12
CA THR A 135 -12.50 34.05 -11.60
C THR A 135 -11.19 33.32 -11.46
N LYS A 136 -10.17 33.74 -12.22
CA LYS A 136 -8.79 33.31 -12.03
C LYS A 136 -8.30 33.71 -10.64
N LEU A 137 -8.69 33.00 -9.58
CA LEU A 137 -7.82 32.86 -8.43
C LEU A 137 -6.75 31.89 -8.89
N SER A 138 -5.62 32.48 -9.27
CA SER A 138 -4.44 31.81 -9.81
C SER A 138 -4.08 30.58 -8.98
N GLU A 139 -3.43 29.56 -9.58
CA GLU A 139 -2.71 28.49 -8.86
C GLU A 139 -1.71 29.06 -7.81
N SER A 140 -1.46 30.37 -7.84
CA SER A 140 -0.75 31.17 -6.86
C SER A 140 -1.56 31.57 -5.61
N SER A 141 -2.84 31.18 -5.50
CA SER A 141 -3.67 31.55 -4.36
C SER A 141 -3.19 30.84 -3.11
N LEU A 142 -3.12 31.57 -1.99
CA LEU A 142 -2.71 31.03 -0.70
C LEU A 142 -3.74 30.03 -0.11
N PHE A 143 -4.87 29.84 -0.80
CA PHE A 143 -5.98 28.98 -0.39
C PHE A 143 -6.05 27.67 -1.17
N TYR A 144 -5.26 27.50 -2.25
CA TYR A 144 -5.18 26.24 -2.99
C TYR A 144 -4.49 25.17 -2.14
N LEU A 145 -5.17 24.05 -1.93
CA LEU A 145 -4.64 22.90 -1.19
C LEU A 145 -3.94 21.95 -2.16
N PHE A 146 -2.62 21.84 -2.06
CA PHE A 146 -1.81 21.00 -2.96
C PHE A 146 -1.89 19.50 -2.63
N VAL A 147 -2.05 19.16 -1.36
CA VAL A 147 -2.00 17.78 -0.86
C VAL A 147 -2.93 17.59 0.36
N PRO A 148 -3.39 16.35 0.61
CA PRO A 148 -4.15 16.03 1.81
C PRO A 148 -3.28 16.09 3.08
N GLU A 149 -3.92 16.16 4.23
CA GLU A 149 -3.24 16.23 5.53
C GLU A 149 -2.41 15.00 5.87
N SER A 150 -2.77 13.84 5.33
CA SER A 150 -2.04 12.59 5.49
C SER A 150 -0.63 12.65 4.90
N CYS A 151 -0.36 13.56 3.96
CA CYS A 151 0.97 13.88 3.46
C CYS A 151 1.81 14.77 4.40
N CYS A 152 1.21 15.34 5.45
CA CYS A 152 1.87 16.30 6.31
C CYS A 152 2.70 15.64 7.42
N VAL A 153 3.86 16.23 7.69
CA VAL A 153 4.78 15.78 8.72
C VAL A 153 4.18 16.07 10.09
N LYS A 154 4.06 15.01 10.90
CA LYS A 154 3.73 15.10 12.33
C LYS A 154 5.00 15.28 13.16
N LYS A 155 4.92 16.02 14.26
CA LYS A 155 6.03 16.15 15.22
C LYS A 155 6.29 14.80 15.87
N LEU A 156 7.56 14.47 16.07
CA LEU A 156 7.93 13.28 16.83
C LEU A 156 7.90 13.60 18.32
N ASP A 157 7.44 12.65 19.11
CA ASP A 157 7.60 12.66 20.54
C ASP A 157 9.09 12.48 20.87
N GLY A 158 9.66 13.42 21.63
CA GLY A 158 11.07 13.40 22.01
C GLY A 158 11.44 12.25 22.96
N LEU A 159 10.47 11.64 23.64
CA LEU A 159 10.70 10.52 24.55
C LEU A 159 10.64 9.17 23.84
N THR A 160 9.68 9.00 22.93
CA THR A 160 9.36 7.70 22.34
C THR A 160 9.81 7.57 20.88
N GLY A 161 10.09 8.69 20.20
CA GLY A 161 10.42 8.71 18.77
C GLY A 161 9.23 8.42 17.85
N TRP A 162 8.01 8.32 18.38
CA TRP A 162 6.80 8.09 17.61
C TRP A 162 6.15 9.40 17.12
N PRO A 163 5.43 9.38 15.97
CA PRO A 163 4.65 10.53 15.52
C PRO A 163 3.53 10.87 16.51
N THR A 164 3.42 12.14 16.87
CA THR A 164 2.32 12.70 17.66
C THR A 164 1.12 13.04 16.76
N GLU A 165 -0.01 13.41 17.36
CA GLU A 165 -1.16 13.95 16.61
C GLU A 165 -0.97 15.41 16.16
N VAL A 166 0.17 16.03 16.50
CA VAL A 166 0.44 17.44 16.20
C VAL A 166 1.25 17.55 14.92
N TYR A 167 0.71 18.25 13.92
CA TYR A 167 1.46 18.59 12.70
C TYR A 167 2.62 19.55 13.00
N ARG A 168 3.71 19.41 12.24
CA ARG A 168 4.84 20.36 12.28
C ARG A 168 4.37 21.76 11.88
N ASP A 169 3.76 21.88 10.71
CA ASP A 169 3.12 23.09 10.20
C ASP A 169 2.09 22.66 9.13
N ARG A 170 0.83 22.50 9.54
CA ARG A 170 -0.24 22.02 8.65
C ARG A 170 -0.49 22.98 7.49
N ARG A 171 -0.50 24.29 7.75
CA ARG A 171 -0.74 25.30 6.70
C ARG A 171 0.40 25.29 5.69
N ARG A 172 1.66 25.32 6.15
CA ARG A 172 2.81 25.22 5.24
C ARG A 172 2.83 23.92 4.45
N CYS A 173 2.40 22.80 5.04
CA CYS A 173 2.30 21.55 4.29
C CYS A 173 1.35 21.67 3.08
N GLN A 174 0.15 22.21 3.29
CA GLN A 174 -0.92 22.16 2.29
C GLN A 174 -0.96 23.37 1.34
N THR A 175 -0.52 24.56 1.79
CA THR A 175 -0.67 25.83 1.05
C THR A 175 0.65 26.57 0.91
N TRP A 176 1.76 25.85 0.69
CA TRP A 176 3.07 26.49 0.57
C TRP A 176 3.17 27.36 -0.68
N GLN A 177 3.66 28.59 -0.54
CA GLN A 177 3.67 29.60 -1.61
C GLN A 177 4.46 29.21 -2.88
N TYR A 178 5.41 28.28 -2.76
CA TYR A 178 6.19 27.78 -3.89
C TYR A 178 5.64 26.48 -4.49
N GLY A 179 4.48 26.02 -3.99
CA GLY A 179 3.95 24.67 -4.22
C GLY A 179 4.88 23.60 -3.66
N PRO A 180 4.43 22.35 -3.47
CA PRO A 180 5.35 21.29 -3.10
C PRO A 180 6.51 21.24 -4.13
N PRO A 181 7.80 21.23 -3.69
CA PRO A 181 8.91 21.63 -4.57
C PRO A 181 9.39 20.52 -5.50
N ASN A 182 9.10 20.63 -6.82
CA ASN A 182 9.32 19.52 -7.76
C ASN A 182 10.78 19.36 -8.24
N LYS A 183 11.72 19.90 -7.47
CA LYS A 183 13.12 20.04 -7.87
C LYS A 183 14.01 19.73 -6.68
N SER A 184 15.15 19.12 -6.97
CA SER A 184 16.22 18.84 -5.99
C SER A 184 16.91 20.11 -5.46
N SER A 185 16.55 21.29 -5.97
CA SER A 185 17.10 22.59 -5.59
C SER A 185 16.00 23.64 -5.50
N GLY A 186 16.16 24.58 -4.56
CA GLY A 186 15.18 25.62 -4.24
C GLY A 186 14.84 25.63 -2.75
N PRO A 187 13.90 26.48 -2.33
CA PRO A 187 13.32 26.41 -1.00
C PRO A 187 12.76 25.00 -0.76
N HIS A 188 12.82 24.50 0.48
CA HIS A 188 12.32 23.17 0.84
C HIS A 188 11.17 23.31 1.84
N ASN A 189 10.08 22.59 1.58
CA ASN A 189 8.98 22.47 2.54
C ASN A 189 9.29 21.34 3.52
N ASP A 190 9.65 21.64 4.76
CA ASP A 190 9.96 20.64 5.78
C ASP A 190 8.71 20.05 6.46
N ALA A 191 7.51 20.50 6.06
CA ALA A 191 6.23 20.07 6.63
C ALA A 191 5.52 18.99 5.81
N ILE A 192 6.13 18.47 4.74
CA ILE A 192 5.55 17.45 3.85
C ILE A 192 6.50 16.25 3.65
N TYR A 193 5.96 15.05 3.45
CA TYR A 193 6.74 13.89 3.04
C TYR A 193 7.08 13.92 1.54
N TYR A 194 8.36 13.71 1.19
CA TYR A 194 8.83 13.71 -0.21
C TYR A 194 8.88 12.33 -0.87
N ALA A 195 8.93 11.28 -0.05
CA ALA A 195 8.99 9.92 -0.54
C ALA A 195 7.64 9.54 -1.16
N GLY A 196 7.67 8.87 -2.31
CA GLY A 196 6.50 8.29 -2.94
C GLY A 196 6.06 7.03 -2.20
N CYS A 197 4.76 6.80 -2.10
CA CYS A 197 4.25 5.63 -1.40
C CYS A 197 4.57 4.32 -2.12
N PHE A 198 4.71 4.32 -3.45
CA PHE A 198 5.12 3.13 -4.19
C PHE A 198 6.56 2.72 -3.84
N GLU A 199 7.50 3.67 -3.86
CA GLU A 199 8.90 3.40 -3.51
C GLU A 199 9.07 3.07 -2.02
N SER A 200 8.32 3.75 -1.15
CA SER A 200 8.33 3.49 0.30
C SER A 200 7.80 2.08 0.60
N LEU A 201 6.71 1.67 -0.06
CA LEU A 201 6.15 0.33 0.08
C LEU A 201 7.10 -0.73 -0.47
N LYS A 202 7.71 -0.49 -1.63
CA LYS A 202 8.71 -1.39 -2.23
C LYS A 202 9.92 -1.54 -1.32
N SER A 203 10.42 -0.46 -0.73
CA SER A 203 11.51 -0.50 0.26
C SER A 203 11.10 -1.30 1.50
N TYR A 204 9.91 -1.04 2.04
CA TYR A 204 9.35 -1.77 3.17
C TYR A 204 9.30 -3.28 2.89
N ILE A 205 8.72 -3.69 1.75
CA ILE A 205 8.63 -5.10 1.35
C ILE A 205 10.03 -5.70 1.19
N ASN A 206 10.95 -5.01 0.52
CA ASN A 206 12.32 -5.52 0.30
C ASN A 206 13.09 -5.75 1.60
N ASN A 207 12.84 -4.95 2.64
CA ASN A 207 13.48 -5.12 3.94
C ASN A 207 13.07 -6.46 4.60
N TYR A 208 11.82 -6.87 4.45
CA TYR A 208 11.31 -8.13 5.01
C TYR A 208 11.42 -9.32 4.04
N ALA A 209 11.56 -9.07 2.74
CA ALA A 209 11.55 -10.10 1.71
C ALA A 209 12.62 -11.19 1.94
N LYS A 210 13.81 -10.82 2.42
CA LYS A 210 14.87 -11.78 2.73
C LYS A 210 14.49 -12.71 3.88
N ALA A 211 13.92 -12.16 4.95
CA ALA A 211 13.49 -12.95 6.11
C ALA A 211 12.34 -13.89 5.74
N VAL A 212 11.33 -13.39 5.02
CA VAL A 212 10.20 -14.19 4.54
C VAL A 212 10.68 -15.29 3.60
N GLY A 213 11.59 -14.99 2.67
CA GLY A 213 12.17 -15.98 1.76
C GLY A 213 12.94 -17.08 2.50
N PHE A 214 13.73 -16.72 3.52
CA PHE A 214 14.44 -17.69 4.35
C PHE A 214 13.49 -18.60 5.14
N LEU A 215 12.46 -18.02 5.77
CA LEU A 215 11.43 -18.79 6.48
C LEU A 215 10.65 -19.72 5.55
N ALA A 216 10.33 -19.27 4.34
CA ALA A 216 9.67 -20.10 3.34
C ALA A 216 10.56 -21.28 2.89
N LEU A 217 11.86 -21.06 2.71
CA LEU A 217 12.80 -22.15 2.39
C LEU A 217 12.92 -23.17 3.52
N ILE A 218 13.02 -22.72 4.77
CA ILE A 218 13.02 -23.62 5.94
C ILE A 218 11.73 -24.43 5.98
N ALA A 219 10.58 -23.78 5.83
CA ALA A 219 9.29 -24.45 5.83
C ALA A 219 9.22 -25.52 4.72
N CYS A 220 9.68 -25.21 3.51
CA CYS A 220 9.75 -26.19 2.42
C CYS A 220 10.67 -27.38 2.75
N ILE A 221 11.81 -27.15 3.40
CA ILE A 221 12.72 -28.23 3.81
C ILE A 221 12.05 -29.11 4.86
N ILE A 222 11.44 -28.51 5.90
CA ILE A 222 10.73 -29.23 6.97
C ILE A 222 9.56 -30.04 6.40
N LEU A 223 8.87 -29.53 5.39
CA LEU A 223 7.74 -30.24 4.75
C LEU A 223 8.17 -31.46 3.93
N VAL A 224 9.45 -31.55 3.54
CA VAL A 224 9.99 -32.64 2.70
C VAL A 224 10.85 -33.64 3.49
N SER A 225 11.42 -33.22 4.62
CA SER A 225 12.21 -34.05 5.55
C SER A 225 11.34 -34.86 6.50
#